data_AF-A0A7J3CUS9-F1
#
_entry.id   AF-A0A7J3CUS9-F1
#
_cell.length_a   1.000
_cell.length_b   1.000
_cell.length_c   1.000
_cell.angle_alpha   90.00
_cell.angle_beta   90.00
_cell.angle_gamma   90.00
#
_symmetry.space_group_name_H-M   'P 1'
#
loop_
_entity.id
_entity.type
_entity.pdbx_description
1 polymer ?
#
loop_
_entity_poly.entity_id
_entity_poly.type
_entity_poly.pdbx_seq_one_letter_code
_entity_poly.pdbx_strand_id
1 'polypeptide(L)'
;MKLPKNLRRFCPFCKAHTQQKVSLASAGHTRSALKRGSIARAKKRGLGRGMGNLGKWGSKPPVTQWKRKTKSTKKANIIYTCSVCHKSYYKAKGIRSGKVQLEEKKKKEGDKEKTESQN
;
A
#
# COMPACT_ATOMS: atom_id res chain seq x y z
N MET A 1 2.18 -7.24 13.17
CA MET A 1 1.60 -8.42 12.51
C MET A 1 2.62 -9.02 11.56
N LYS A 2 2.73 -10.35 11.54
CA LYS A 2 3.65 -11.10 10.69
C LYS A 2 2.88 -11.69 9.52
N LEU A 3 3.31 -11.42 8.29
CA LEU A 3 2.70 -11.95 7.06
C LEU A 3 3.73 -12.76 6.28
N PRO A 4 3.33 -13.88 5.64
CA PRO A 4 4.23 -14.62 4.79
C PRO A 4 4.52 -13.85 3.49
N LYS A 5 5.77 -13.90 3.00
CA LYS A 5 6.15 -13.32 1.69
C LYS A 5 5.42 -13.98 0.50
N ASN A 6 5.17 -15.29 0.59
CA ASN A 6 4.48 -16.07 -0.43
C ASN A 6 3.31 -16.84 0.19
N LEU A 7 2.14 -16.82 -0.47
CA LEU A 7 0.98 -17.59 -0.05
C LEU A 7 0.19 -18.12 -1.25
N ARG A 8 -0.52 -19.24 -1.06
CA ARG A 8 -1.49 -19.73 -2.05
C ARG A 8 -2.83 -19.04 -1.85
N ARG A 9 -3.34 -18.39 -2.90
CA ARG A 9 -4.64 -17.70 -2.86
C ARG A 9 -5.27 -17.62 -4.24
N PHE A 10 -6.59 -17.47 -4.25
CA PHE A 10 -7.38 -17.26 -5.45
C PHE A 10 -6.94 -16.00 -6.20
N CYS A 11 -6.59 -16.14 -7.47
CA CYS A 11 -6.33 -15.02 -8.37
C CYS A 11 -7.61 -14.70 -9.17
N PRO A 12 -8.11 -13.45 -9.12
CA PRO A 12 -9.32 -13.08 -9.87
C PRO A 12 -9.13 -13.13 -11.39
N PHE A 13 -7.89 -13.04 -11.87
CA PHE A 13 -7.58 -13.05 -13.31
C PHE A 13 -7.43 -14.46 -13.86
N CYS A 14 -6.74 -15.35 -13.14
CA CYS A 14 -6.57 -16.76 -13.54
C CYS A 14 -7.77 -17.64 -13.14
N LYS A 15 -8.66 -17.14 -12.26
CA LYS A 15 -9.77 -17.91 -11.65
C LYS A 15 -9.32 -19.20 -10.94
N ALA A 16 -8.08 -19.25 -10.47
CA ALA A 16 -7.49 -20.42 -9.81
C ALA A 16 -6.64 -20.01 -8.59
N HIS A 17 -6.39 -20.97 -7.69
CA HIS A 17 -5.52 -20.79 -6.53
C HIS A 17 -4.05 -20.93 -6.92
N THR A 18 -3.35 -19.79 -6.97
CA THR A 18 -1.96 -19.70 -7.41
C THR A 18 -1.05 -19.27 -6.26
N GLN A 19 0.26 -19.48 -6.40
CA GLN A 19 1.25 -18.88 -5.51
C GLN A 19 1.31 -17.37 -5.79
N GLN A 20 1.16 -16.57 -4.75
CA GLN A 20 1.11 -15.11 -4.84
C GLN A 20 2.17 -14.49 -3.93
N LYS A 21 2.95 -13.57 -4.50
CA LYS A 21 3.92 -12.74 -3.78
C LYS A 21 3.16 -11.62 -3.06
N VAL A 22 3.48 -11.42 -1.79
CA VAL A 22 2.85 -10.43 -0.91
C VAL A 22 3.78 -9.23 -0.78
N SER A 23 3.29 -8.03 -1.11
CA SER A 23 4.02 -6.78 -0.91
C SER A 23 3.16 -5.74 -0.19
N LEU A 24 3.83 -4.82 0.51
CA LEU A 24 3.19 -3.67 1.12
C LEU A 24 3.21 -2.50 0.15
N ALA A 25 2.05 -1.88 -0.05
CA ALA A 25 1.96 -0.69 -0.88
C ALA A 25 2.66 0.49 -0.20
N SER A 26 3.68 1.06 -0.83
CA SER A 26 4.25 2.33 -0.42
C SER A 26 3.32 3.49 -0.77
N ALA A 27 3.43 4.60 -0.04
CA ALA A 27 2.84 5.83 -0.51
C ALA A 27 3.58 6.26 -1.77
N GLY A 28 2.87 6.34 -2.89
CA GLY A 28 3.45 6.77 -4.17
C GLY A 28 3.98 8.20 -4.11
N HIS A 29 4.65 8.61 -5.18
CA HIS A 29 5.18 9.97 -5.28
C HIS A 29 4.06 11.02 -5.19
N THR A 30 4.42 12.21 -4.69
CA THR A 30 3.49 13.34 -4.64
C THR A 30 2.97 13.68 -6.05
N ARG A 31 1.86 14.41 -6.13
CA ARG A 31 1.20 14.71 -7.42
C ARG A 31 2.20 15.35 -8.39
N SER A 32 2.33 14.77 -9.58
CA SER A 32 3.20 15.30 -10.64
C SER A 32 2.85 16.74 -11.02
N ALA A 33 3.84 17.49 -11.51
CA ALA A 33 3.70 18.90 -11.85
C ALA A 33 2.60 19.19 -12.89
N LEU A 34 2.23 18.21 -13.73
CA LEU A 34 1.19 18.34 -14.76
C LEU A 34 -0.21 17.99 -14.24
N LYS A 35 -0.33 17.29 -13.11
CA LYS A 35 -1.61 16.82 -12.60
C LYS A 35 -2.48 17.98 -12.12
N ARG A 36 -3.78 17.91 -12.40
CA ARG A 36 -4.77 18.90 -11.91
C ARG A 36 -4.69 18.91 -10.39
N GLY A 37 -4.43 20.10 -9.84
CA GLY A 37 -4.27 20.30 -8.42
C GLY A 37 -2.85 20.11 -7.86
N SER A 38 -1.83 20.04 -8.72
CA SER A 38 -0.45 20.30 -8.33
C SER A 38 -0.22 21.79 -8.11
N ILE A 39 0.57 22.15 -7.10
CA ILE A 39 0.94 23.54 -6.79
C ILE A 39 1.73 24.13 -7.96
N ALA A 40 2.64 23.36 -8.57
CA ALA A 40 3.43 23.80 -9.72
C ALA A 40 2.54 24.20 -10.91
N ARG A 41 1.53 23.37 -11.23
CA ARG A 41 0.54 23.69 -12.28
C ARG A 41 -0.28 24.93 -11.94
N ALA A 42 -0.74 25.05 -10.69
CA ALA A 42 -1.57 26.16 -10.26
C ALA A 42 -0.81 27.50 -10.33
N LYS A 43 0.46 27.52 -9.93
CA LYS A 43 1.34 28.68 -10.07
C LYS A 43 1.54 29.08 -11.54
N LYS A 44 1.86 28.13 -12.43
CA LYS A 44 2.02 28.42 -13.86
C LYS A 44 0.75 28.99 -14.51
N ARG A 45 -0.43 28.60 -14.01
CA ARG A 45 -1.73 29.05 -14.53
C ARG A 45 -2.30 30.29 -13.82
N GLY A 46 -1.52 30.98 -12.99
CA GLY A 46 -1.97 32.21 -12.31
C GLY A 46 -2.82 32.01 -11.06
N LEU A 47 -3.35 30.81 -10.79
CA LEU A 47 -4.26 30.51 -9.67
C LEU A 47 -3.62 30.55 -8.27
N GLY A 48 -2.29 30.52 -8.21
CA GLY A 48 -1.52 30.50 -6.96
C GLY A 48 -0.34 31.46 -6.96
N ARG A 49 -0.45 32.58 -7.70
CA ARG A 49 0.55 33.64 -7.78
C ARG A 49 0.09 34.82 -6.91
N GLY A 50 1.03 35.51 -6.26
CA GLY A 50 0.75 36.68 -5.43
C GLY A 50 0.76 36.43 -3.93
N MET A 51 0.50 37.48 -3.15
CA MET A 51 0.46 37.48 -1.68
C MET A 51 -1.01 37.44 -1.21
N GLY A 52 -1.25 36.86 -0.02
CA GLY A 52 -2.59 36.78 0.58
C GLY A 52 -3.20 35.38 0.60
N ASN A 53 -4.44 35.29 1.09
CA ASN A 53 -5.14 34.02 1.30
C ASN A 53 -5.81 33.52 0.01
N LEU A 54 -5.02 32.99 -0.93
CA LEU A 54 -5.46 32.40 -2.21
C LEU A 54 -6.22 31.05 -2.06
N GLY A 55 -6.93 30.88 -0.94
CA GLY A 55 -7.72 29.70 -0.60
C GLY A 55 -6.90 28.40 -0.69
N LYS A 56 -7.30 27.51 -1.60
CA LYS A 56 -6.68 26.19 -1.79
C LYS A 56 -5.20 26.24 -2.18
N TRP A 57 -4.69 27.38 -2.66
CA TRP A 57 -3.31 27.56 -3.13
C TRP A 57 -2.49 28.57 -2.33
N GLY A 58 -3.08 29.18 -1.29
CA GLY A 58 -2.48 30.28 -0.51
C GLY A 58 -1.79 29.88 0.80
N SER A 59 -1.37 30.89 1.56
CA SER A 59 -0.51 30.78 2.76
C SER A 59 -1.23 30.48 4.08
N LYS A 60 -2.57 30.41 4.11
CA LYS A 60 -3.32 30.03 5.31
C LYS A 60 -3.89 28.61 5.15
N PRO A 61 -3.33 27.59 5.80
CA PRO A 61 -3.99 26.29 5.85
C PRO A 61 -5.37 26.48 6.51
N PRO A 62 -6.46 25.91 5.96
CA PRO A 62 -7.78 26.06 6.56
C PRO A 62 -7.77 25.57 8.02
N VAL A 63 -8.59 26.19 8.89
CA VAL A 63 -8.71 25.84 10.33
C VAL A 63 -8.99 24.35 10.56
N THR A 64 -9.57 23.67 9.56
CA THR A 64 -9.73 22.21 9.49
C THR A 64 -8.42 21.40 9.48
N GLN A 65 -7.26 22.06 9.35
CA GLN A 65 -5.91 21.47 9.43
C GLN A 65 -5.41 21.32 10.87
N TRP A 66 -6.10 21.90 11.87
CA TRP A 66 -5.90 21.54 13.29
C TRP A 66 -6.40 20.11 13.52
N LYS A 67 -5.51 19.14 13.27
CA LYS A 67 -5.86 17.72 13.30
C LYS A 67 -5.82 17.22 14.74
N ARG A 68 -6.99 17.07 15.37
CA ARG A 68 -7.20 16.07 16.44
C ARG A 68 -7.01 14.68 15.83
N LYS A 69 -5.76 14.22 15.71
CA LYS A 69 -5.44 12.88 15.20
C LYS A 69 -5.78 11.82 16.25
N THR A 70 -7.03 11.37 16.29
CA THR A 70 -7.48 10.33 17.25
C THR A 70 -6.93 8.94 16.93
N LYS A 71 -6.68 8.62 15.65
CA LYS A 71 -6.23 7.28 15.23
C LYS A 71 -4.71 7.22 15.16
N SER A 72 -4.11 6.37 15.98
CA SER A 72 -2.66 6.10 16.01
C SER A 72 -2.19 5.17 14.89
N THR A 73 -3.07 4.32 14.34
CA THR A 73 -2.71 3.29 13.37
C THR A 73 -3.43 3.42 12.02
N LYS A 74 -2.76 2.94 10.96
CA LYS A 74 -3.27 2.90 9.58
C LYS A 74 -3.69 1.48 9.20
N LYS A 75 -4.57 1.36 8.21
CA LYS A 75 -4.89 0.07 7.58
C LYS A 75 -3.75 -0.30 6.63
N ALA A 76 -3.28 -1.54 6.70
CA ALA A 76 -2.24 -2.03 5.80
C ALA A 76 -2.83 -2.34 4.42
N ASN A 77 -2.32 -1.67 3.38
CA ASN A 77 -2.63 -1.96 1.99
C ASN A 77 -1.65 -3.02 1.49
N ILE A 78 -2.16 -4.24 1.35
CA ILE A 78 -1.39 -5.40 0.89
C ILE A 78 -1.71 -5.62 -0.59
N ILE A 79 -0.66 -5.79 -1.39
CA ILE A 79 -0.73 -6.13 -2.80
C ILE A 79 -0.35 -7.60 -2.96
N TYR A 80 -1.13 -8.32 -3.75
CA TYR A 80 -0.85 -9.69 -4.16
C TYR A 80 -0.47 -9.70 -5.62
N THR A 81 0.71 -10.23 -5.94
CA THR A 81 1.18 -10.39 -7.31
C THR A 81 1.16 -11.87 -7.65
N CYS A 82 0.37 -12.25 -8.67
CA CYS A 82 0.28 -13.63 -9.12
C CYS A 82 1.58 -14.06 -9.81
N SER A 83 2.06 -15.28 -9.56
CA SER A 83 3.23 -15.83 -10.25
C SER A 83 2.94 -16.24 -11.70
N VAL A 84 1.68 -16.54 -12.03
CA VAL A 84 1.28 -17.07 -13.35
C VAL A 84 0.92 -15.96 -14.34
N CYS A 85 0.00 -15.05 -13.97
CA CYS A 85 -0.41 -13.95 -14.87
C CYS A 85 0.32 -12.63 -14.62
N HIS A 86 1.17 -12.55 -13.59
CA HIS A 86 1.90 -11.35 -13.16
C HIS A 86 1.03 -10.12 -12.82
N LYS A 87 -0.29 -10.25 -12.89
CA LYS A 87 -1.22 -9.20 -12.49
C LYS A 87 -1.24 -9.06 -10.97
N SER A 88 -1.31 -7.82 -10.51
CA SER A 88 -1.38 -7.47 -9.11
C SER A 88 -2.76 -6.93 -8.74
N TYR A 89 -3.19 -7.21 -7.51
CA TYR A 89 -4.45 -6.68 -6.98
C TYR A 89 -4.34 -6.41 -5.48
N TYR A 90 -5.15 -5.47 -5.01
CA TYR A 90 -5.18 -5.07 -3.61
C TYR A 90 -6.06 -6.00 -2.77
N LYS A 91 -5.69 -6.15 -1.49
CA LYS A 91 -6.60 -6.72 -0.50
C LYS A 91 -7.81 -5.80 -0.32
N ALA A 92 -9.03 -6.35 -0.47
CA ALA A 92 -10.28 -5.59 -0.32
C ALA A 92 -10.44 -4.88 1.03
N LYS A 93 -10.01 -5.53 2.13
CA LYS A 93 -10.06 -4.97 3.49
C LYS A 93 -8.72 -5.12 4.20
N GLY A 94 -8.11 -3.99 4.57
CA GLY A 94 -6.90 -3.93 5.37
C GLY A 94 -7.19 -3.92 6.88
N ILE A 95 -6.33 -4.59 7.65
CA ILE A 95 -6.39 -4.59 9.13
C ILE A 95 -5.57 -3.40 9.64
N ARG A 96 -6.06 -2.71 10.67
CA ARG A 96 -5.28 -1.69 11.37
C ARG A 96 -4.19 -2.34 12.21
N SER A 97 -2.95 -1.95 11.98
CA SER A 97 -1.82 -2.47 12.73
C SER A 97 -0.74 -1.40 12.87
N GLY A 98 0.06 -1.48 13.94
CA GLY A 98 1.19 -0.57 14.16
C GLY A 98 2.36 -0.87 13.22
N LYS A 99 2.75 -2.15 13.12
CA LYS A 99 3.84 -2.64 12.27
C LYS A 99 3.42 -3.90 11.51
N VAL A 100 3.75 -3.96 10.23
CA VAL A 100 3.60 -5.16 9.39
C VAL A 100 4.97 -5.63 8.96
N GLN A 101 5.32 -6.87 9.32
CA GLN A 101 6.58 -7.51 8.95
C GLN A 101 6.29 -8.66 7.97
N LEU A 102 7.06 -8.72 6.88
CA LEU A 102 6.98 -9.80 5.90
C LEU A 102 8.07 -10.82 6.22
N GLU A 103 7.67 -11.98 6.71
CA GLU A 103 8.55 -13.09 7.08
C GLU A 103 8.40 -14.23 6.09
N GLU A 104 9.43 -15.07 5.96
CA GLU A 104 9.32 -16.33 5.23
C GLU A 104 8.63 -17.37 6.12
N LYS A 105 7.86 -18.28 5.52
CA LYS A 105 7.27 -19.38 6.28
C LYS A 105 8.43 -20.27 6.76
N LYS A 106 8.77 -20.20 8.05
CA LYS A 106 9.61 -21.22 8.69
C LYS A 106 8.83 -22.54 8.62
N LYS A 107 9.38 -23.56 7.96
CA LYS A 107 8.88 -24.93 8.08
C LYS A 107 8.97 -25.29 9.56
N LYS A 108 7.88 -25.79 10.17
CA LYS A 108 7.98 -26.37 11.52
C LYS A 108 8.86 -27.60 11.40
N GLU A 109 9.79 -27.78 12.34
CA GLU A 109 10.85 -28.80 12.27
C GLU A 109 10.30 -30.24 12.17
N GLY A 110 9.05 -30.50 12.54
CA GLY A 110 8.40 -31.81 12.45
C GLY A 110 7.93 -32.27 11.06
N ASP A 111 8.03 -31.45 10.00
CA ASP A 111 7.70 -31.87 8.63
C ASP A 111 8.93 -32.30 7.80
N LYS A 112 10.16 -32.20 8.35
CA LYS A 112 11.39 -32.60 7.63
C LYS A 112 11.61 -34.12 7.65
N GLU A 113 11.33 -34.79 8.76
CA GLU A 113 11.56 -36.24 8.93
C GLU A 113 10.70 -37.12 8.00
N LYS A 114 9.54 -36.63 7.56
CA LYS A 114 8.68 -37.39 6.62
C LYS A 114 9.15 -37.36 5.17
N THR A 115 9.98 -36.38 4.81
CA THR A 115 10.58 -36.31 3.47
C THR A 115 11.92 -37.02 3.36
N GLU A 116 12.61 -37.26 4.48
CA GLU A 116 13.89 -37.99 4.50
C GLU A 116 13.72 -39.50 4.74
N SER A 117 12.55 -39.95 5.21
CA SER A 117 12.24 -41.38 5.44
C SER A 117 11.61 -42.10 4.24
N GLN A 118 11.55 -41.46 3.08
CA GLN A 118 11.02 -42.04 1.82
C GLN A 118 12.01 -41.98 0.64
N ASN A 119 13.29 -41.71 0.89
CA ASN A 119 14.37 -41.93 -0.08
C ASN A 119 15.22 -43.13 0.35
#